data_AF-A0A7G6XKP9-F1
#
_entry.id   AF-A0A7G6XKP9-F1
#
_cell.length_a   1.000
_cell.length_b   1.000
_cell.length_c   1.000
_cell.angle_alpha   90.00
_cell.angle_beta   90.00
_cell.angle_gamma   90.00
#
_symmetry.space_group_name_H-M   'P 1'
#
loop_
_entity.id
_entity.type
_entity.pdbx_description
1 polymer ?
#
loop_
_entity_poly.entity_id
_entity_poly.type
_entity_poly.pdbx_seq_one_letter_code
_entity_poly.pdbx_strand_id
1 'polypeptide(L)'
;MPRRRPSALRAQLSLPEPMYAGTDHCRSDRPPRPWPTRIDRLSSRTVAAIHREESRRPYDEGLWPGATATALAACRSFLALPGRWLYLRRGYCACEQCDLRNDIAVARDLLELTVHRLPRRPRRELEALLAGLDEELWRRTVPDPFAHRQQHRGGAWWHRRLYDLDHLL
;
A
#
# COMPACT_ATOMS: atom_id res chain seq x y z
N MET A 1 2.61 33.03 31.15
CA MET A 1 1.80 32.30 30.14
C MET A 1 2.49 32.43 28.77
N PRO A 2 3.23 31.43 28.28
CA PRO A 2 3.88 31.54 26.97
C PRO A 2 2.84 31.47 25.85
N ARG A 3 2.68 32.56 25.10
CA ARG A 3 1.75 32.65 23.95
C ARG A 3 2.30 31.82 22.79
N ARG A 4 1.56 30.77 22.37
CA ARG A 4 1.91 29.95 21.20
C ARG A 4 1.78 30.79 19.93
N ARG A 5 2.78 30.73 19.03
CA ARG A 5 2.79 31.43 17.74
C ARG A 5 1.68 30.88 16.81
N PRO A 6 0.98 31.73 16.03
CA PRO A 6 -0.17 31.31 15.21
C PRO A 6 0.12 30.22 14.17
N SER A 7 1.37 30.09 13.71
CA SER A 7 1.77 29.01 12.80
C SER A 7 1.70 27.62 13.42
N ALA A 8 1.96 27.51 14.74
CA ALA A 8 1.85 26.24 15.46
C ALA A 8 0.39 25.78 15.60
N LEU A 9 -0.56 26.72 15.66
CA LEU A 9 -1.99 26.42 15.70
C LEU A 9 -2.52 25.96 14.34
N ARG A 10 -2.05 26.53 13.22
CA ARG A 10 -2.38 26.00 11.88
C ARG A 10 -1.85 24.58 11.67
N ALA A 11 -0.65 24.27 12.16
CA ALA A 11 -0.10 22.91 12.09
C ALA A 11 -0.91 21.92 12.93
N GLN A 12 -1.49 22.36 14.05
CA GLN A 12 -2.35 21.53 14.90
C GLN A 12 -3.76 21.37 14.33
N LEU A 13 -4.33 22.38 13.68
CA LEU A 13 -5.67 22.34 13.07
C LEU A 13 -5.69 21.71 11.66
N SER A 14 -4.53 21.52 11.02
CA SER A 14 -4.42 20.82 9.73
C SER A 14 -4.26 19.31 9.88
N LEU A 15 -4.06 18.83 11.11
CA LEU A 15 -4.05 17.42 11.41
C LEU A 15 -5.50 16.96 11.57
N PRO A 16 -5.99 16.02 10.76
CA PRO A 16 -7.28 15.41 11.05
C PRO A 16 -7.19 14.80 12.46
N GLU A 17 -8.20 15.06 13.28
CA GLU A 17 -8.54 14.15 14.37
C GLU A 17 -8.53 12.72 13.82
N PRO A 18 -8.08 11.72 14.59
CA PRO A 18 -8.02 10.34 14.14
C PRO A 18 -9.44 9.80 14.00
N MET A 19 -10.08 10.11 12.87
CA MET A 19 -11.37 9.56 12.44
C MET A 19 -11.25 8.08 12.02
N TYR A 20 -10.09 7.48 12.26
CA TYR A 20 -9.82 6.03 12.22
C TYR A 20 -9.64 5.45 13.64
N ALA A 21 -10.08 6.15 14.69
CA ALA A 21 -10.29 5.58 16.02
C ALA A 21 -11.66 4.88 16.07
N GLY A 22 -11.83 3.85 15.25
CA GLY A 22 -13.01 2.99 15.22
C GLY A 22 -12.59 1.57 15.52
N THR A 23 -12.79 1.17 16.79
CA THR A 23 -12.68 -0.16 17.40
C THR A 23 -11.33 -0.86 17.26
N ASP A 24 -10.68 -1.11 18.39
CA ASP A 24 -9.47 -1.91 18.58
C ASP A 24 -9.22 -2.92 17.44
N HIS A 25 -8.02 -2.92 16.85
CA HIS A 25 -7.20 -4.09 16.44
C HIS A 25 -5.91 -3.59 15.77
N CYS A 26 -4.76 -3.87 16.40
CA CYS A 26 -3.39 -3.45 16.05
C CYS A 26 -3.11 -1.93 16.12
N ARG A 27 -2.82 -1.41 17.33
CA ARG A 27 -2.28 -0.06 17.53
C ARG A 27 -1.03 0.18 16.68
N SER A 28 -1.16 1.02 15.65
CA SER A 28 -0.06 1.89 15.30
C SER A 28 -0.27 3.19 16.09
N ASP A 29 0.50 3.39 17.16
CA ASP A 29 0.43 4.59 18.03
C ASP A 29 0.87 5.89 17.33
N ARG A 30 0.98 5.87 15.99
CA ARG A 30 1.48 6.99 15.20
C ARG A 30 0.52 7.25 14.05
N PRO A 31 -0.27 8.34 14.09
CA PRO A 31 -0.97 8.77 12.89
C PRO A 31 0.09 8.96 11.79
N PRO A 32 -0.19 8.56 10.54
CA PRO A 32 0.72 8.81 9.44
C PRO A 32 0.99 10.31 9.43
N ARG A 33 2.26 10.68 9.67
CA ARG A 33 2.66 12.08 9.71
C ARG A 33 2.30 12.68 8.35
N PRO A 34 1.58 13.81 8.27
CA PRO A 34 1.02 14.35 7.02
C PRO A 34 2.08 15.06 6.15
N TRP A 35 3.33 14.60 6.21
CA TRP A 35 4.38 15.06 5.33
C TRP A 35 4.49 14.08 4.18
N PRO A 36 4.78 14.52 2.94
CA PRO A 36 5.08 13.58 1.87
C PRO A 36 6.24 12.69 2.33
N THR A 37 5.92 11.45 2.70
CA THR A 37 6.90 10.42 3.01
C THR A 37 7.72 10.28 1.74
N ARG A 38 9.03 10.56 1.83
CA ARG A 38 9.92 10.39 0.69
C ARG A 38 9.78 8.95 0.21
N ILE A 39 9.25 8.77 -1.00
CA ILE A 39 9.23 7.46 -1.63
C ILE A 39 10.51 7.36 -2.45
N ASP A 40 11.41 6.45 -2.04
CA ASP A 40 12.68 6.26 -2.74
C ASP A 40 12.44 5.92 -4.21
N ARG A 41 13.26 6.53 -5.08
CA ARG A 41 13.24 6.43 -6.55
C ARG A 41 12.05 7.12 -7.23
N LEU A 42 11.27 7.92 -6.52
CA LEU A 42 10.29 8.83 -7.12
C LEU A 42 10.70 10.30 -6.94
N SER A 43 10.39 11.11 -7.94
CA SER A 43 10.57 12.56 -7.92
C SER A 43 9.65 13.21 -6.89
N SER A 44 10.08 14.34 -6.32
CA SER A 44 9.26 15.10 -5.37
C SER A 44 7.90 15.52 -5.96
N ARG A 45 7.84 15.72 -7.29
CA ARG A 45 6.59 16.06 -8.00
C ARG A 45 5.61 14.89 -8.00
N THR A 46 6.11 13.68 -8.20
CA THR A 46 5.29 12.46 -8.19
C THR A 46 4.85 12.12 -6.78
N VAL A 47 5.73 12.23 -5.79
CA VAL A 47 5.36 12.07 -4.37
C VAL A 47 4.26 13.08 -3.98
N ALA A 48 4.38 14.35 -4.41
CA ALA A 48 3.34 15.34 -4.15
C ALA A 48 2.00 15.03 -4.85
N ALA A 49 2.03 14.45 -6.05
CA ALA A 49 0.82 14.03 -6.75
C ALA A 49 0.15 12.85 -6.04
N ILE A 50 0.92 11.84 -5.62
CA ILE A 50 0.45 10.71 -4.82
C ILE A 50 -0.21 11.22 -3.54
N HIS A 51 0.48 12.08 -2.78
CA HIS A 51 -0.06 12.62 -1.54
C HIS A 51 -1.39 13.39 -1.75
N ARG A 52 -1.54 14.11 -2.88
CA ARG A 52 -2.80 14.79 -3.20
C ARG A 52 -3.94 13.80 -3.45
N GLU A 53 -3.69 12.71 -4.17
CA GLU A 53 -4.69 11.67 -4.38
C GLU A 53 -5.04 10.95 -3.08
N GLU A 54 -4.03 10.60 -2.26
CA GLU A 54 -4.25 9.96 -0.95
C GLU A 54 -4.99 10.87 0.05
N SER A 55 -4.84 12.18 -0.08
CA SER A 55 -5.52 13.18 0.78
C SER A 55 -6.86 13.65 0.20
N ARG A 56 -7.26 13.15 -0.98
CA ARG A 56 -8.51 13.54 -1.61
C ARG A 56 -9.67 13.00 -0.78
N ARG A 57 -10.65 13.88 -0.49
CA ARG A 57 -11.87 13.50 0.23
C ARG A 57 -13.05 13.39 -0.75
N PRO A 58 -14.02 12.48 -0.49
CA PRO A 58 -14.05 11.49 0.61
C PRO A 58 -12.97 10.42 0.45
N TYR A 59 -12.50 9.85 1.56
CA TYR A 59 -11.61 8.68 1.50
C TYR A 59 -12.45 7.52 0.97
N ASP A 60 -12.14 7.06 -0.24
CA ASP A 60 -12.76 5.89 -0.85
C ASP A 60 -11.71 4.76 -0.97
N GLU A 61 -12.19 3.53 -1.15
CA GLU A 61 -11.40 2.39 -1.64
C GLU A 61 -10.08 2.10 -0.87
N GLY A 62 -9.99 2.49 0.41
CA GLY A 62 -8.83 2.24 1.25
C GLY A 62 -7.62 3.16 0.99
N LEU A 63 -7.76 4.23 0.21
CA LEU A 63 -6.72 5.24 0.02
C LEU A 63 -6.71 6.25 1.17
N TRP A 64 -5.61 6.26 1.92
CA TRP A 64 -5.34 7.19 3.01
C TRP A 64 -3.92 7.78 2.90
N PRO A 65 -3.63 8.93 3.54
CA PRO A 65 -2.31 9.57 3.48
C PRO A 65 -1.17 8.63 3.92
N GLY A 66 -0.32 8.22 2.97
CA GLY A 66 0.78 7.28 3.19
C GLY A 66 0.51 5.84 2.81
N ALA A 67 -0.70 5.49 2.35
CA ALA A 67 -1.06 4.13 1.93
C ALA A 67 -0.13 3.58 0.83
N THR A 68 0.21 4.40 -0.16
CA THR A 68 1.12 4.03 -1.26
C THR A 68 2.52 3.72 -0.73
N ALA A 69 3.03 4.53 0.20
CA ALA A 69 4.33 4.33 0.80
C ALA A 69 4.36 3.03 1.64
N THR A 70 3.27 2.74 2.37
CA THR A 70 3.11 1.49 3.11
C THR A 70 3.06 0.28 2.19
N ALA A 71 2.29 0.34 1.10
CA ALA A 71 2.21 -0.75 0.13
C ALA A 71 3.58 -1.03 -0.55
N LEU A 72 4.31 0.02 -0.94
CA LEU A 72 5.66 -0.13 -1.48
C LEU A 72 6.63 -0.74 -0.47
N ALA A 73 6.55 -0.31 0.80
CA ALA A 73 7.38 -0.88 1.86
C ALA A 73 7.05 -2.36 2.10
N ALA A 74 5.77 -2.75 2.05
CA ALA A 74 5.34 -4.14 2.17
C ALA A 74 5.91 -5.00 1.03
N CYS A 75 5.76 -4.57 -0.22
CA CYS A 75 6.33 -5.27 -1.38
C CYS A 75 7.85 -5.42 -1.27
N ARG A 76 8.57 -4.34 -0.91
CA ARG A 76 10.03 -4.38 -0.75
C ARG A 76 10.46 -5.30 0.40
N SER A 77 9.74 -5.29 1.51
CA SER A 77 10.04 -6.13 2.69
C SER A 77 9.81 -7.61 2.37
N PHE A 78 8.74 -7.92 1.63
CA PHE A 78 8.48 -9.27 1.15
C PHE A 78 9.57 -9.77 0.20
N LEU A 79 9.99 -8.94 -0.76
CA LEU A 79 11.10 -9.27 -1.64
C LEU A 79 12.46 -9.30 -0.91
N ALA A 80 12.57 -8.76 0.30
CA ALA A 80 13.79 -8.90 1.10
C ALA A 80 13.84 -10.23 1.89
N LEU A 81 12.74 -10.99 1.93
CA LEU A 81 12.71 -12.28 2.62
C LEU A 81 13.71 -13.26 1.99
N PRO A 82 14.37 -14.12 2.79
CA PRO A 82 15.23 -15.16 2.26
C PRO A 82 14.42 -16.23 1.53
N GLY A 83 15.06 -16.91 0.58
CA GLY A 83 14.46 -18.02 -0.16
C GLY A 83 14.32 -17.74 -1.66
N ARG A 84 14.54 -18.77 -2.47
CA ARG A 84 14.44 -18.69 -3.93
C ARG A 84 13.00 -18.42 -4.39
N TRP A 85 12.05 -19.11 -3.75
CA TRP A 85 10.63 -19.00 -4.02
C TRP A 85 9.91 -18.51 -2.77
N LEU A 86 9.00 -17.57 -2.95
CA LEU A 86 8.18 -16.98 -1.89
C LEU A 86 6.72 -17.32 -2.17
N TYR A 87 6.01 -17.68 -1.10
CA TYR A 87 4.57 -17.88 -1.11
C TYR A 87 3.89 -16.61 -0.60
N LEU A 88 2.76 -16.25 -1.21
CA LEU A 88 1.95 -15.16 -0.68
C LEU A 88 1.39 -15.57 0.68
N ARG A 89 1.16 -14.60 1.55
CA ARG A 89 0.57 -14.84 2.86
C ARG A 89 -0.70 -14.03 2.93
N ARG A 90 -1.76 -14.65 3.45
CA ARG A 90 -3.02 -13.96 3.69
C ARG A 90 -3.02 -13.43 5.12
N GLY A 91 -3.42 -12.17 5.27
CA GLY A 91 -3.71 -11.61 6.58
C GLY A 91 -4.96 -12.29 7.15
N TYR A 92 -4.92 -12.66 8.43
CA TYR A 92 -6.10 -13.12 9.17
C TYR A 92 -6.64 -12.06 10.13
N CYS A 93 -6.05 -10.86 10.15
CA CYS A 93 -6.62 -9.75 10.88
C CYS A 93 -7.81 -9.22 10.10
N ALA A 94 -8.94 -8.95 10.76
CA ALA A 94 -10.08 -8.27 10.15
C ALA A 94 -9.82 -6.76 9.90
N CYS A 95 -8.56 -6.35 9.76
CA CYS A 95 -8.14 -4.97 9.70
C CYS A 95 -7.38 -4.67 8.42
N GLU A 96 -7.90 -3.74 7.61
CA GLU A 96 -7.40 -3.38 6.27
C GLU A 96 -5.91 -3.03 6.28
N GLN A 97 -5.43 -2.38 7.35
CA GLN A 97 -4.01 -2.00 7.48
C GLN A 97 -3.09 -3.21 7.64
N CYS A 98 -3.53 -4.29 8.29
CA CYS A 98 -2.75 -5.51 8.37
C CYS A 98 -2.81 -6.30 7.08
N ASP A 99 -3.96 -6.32 6.40
CA ASP A 99 -4.07 -6.95 5.08
C ASP A 99 -3.13 -6.27 4.09
N LEU A 100 -3.10 -4.93 4.07
CA LEU A 100 -2.17 -4.18 3.23
C LEU A 100 -0.69 -4.49 3.53
N ARG A 101 -0.34 -4.76 4.79
CA ARG A 101 1.05 -5.01 5.20
C ARG A 101 1.47 -6.47 4.97
N ASN A 102 0.54 -7.41 5.10
CA ASN A 102 0.82 -8.84 5.13
C ASN A 102 0.47 -9.56 3.81
N ASP A 103 -0.52 -9.05 3.07
CA ASP A 103 -0.95 -9.59 1.78
C ASP A 103 -0.45 -8.72 0.63
N ILE A 104 0.45 -9.31 -0.16
CA ILE A 104 1.10 -8.64 -1.28
C ILE A 104 0.14 -8.39 -2.44
N ALA A 105 -0.90 -9.23 -2.60
CA ALA A 105 -1.91 -8.98 -3.61
C ALA A 105 -2.71 -7.70 -3.27
N VAL A 106 -3.11 -7.54 -2.00
CA VAL A 106 -3.80 -6.33 -1.51
C VAL A 106 -2.91 -5.10 -1.65
N ALA A 107 -1.63 -5.20 -1.28
CA ALA A 107 -0.65 -4.12 -1.50
C ALA A 107 -0.55 -3.75 -2.98
N ARG A 108 -0.54 -4.74 -3.88
CA ARG A 108 -0.41 -4.50 -5.32
C ARG A 108 -1.67 -3.91 -5.94
N ASP A 109 -2.84 -4.30 -5.47
CA ASP A 109 -4.13 -3.71 -5.86
C ASP A 109 -4.19 -2.23 -5.48
N LEU A 110 -3.74 -1.85 -4.27
CA LEU A 110 -3.69 -0.44 -3.85
C LEU A 110 -2.72 0.38 -4.71
N LEU A 111 -1.58 -0.22 -5.08
CA LEU A 111 -0.61 0.43 -5.98
C LEU A 111 -1.18 0.60 -7.39
N GLU A 112 -1.92 -0.40 -7.88
CA GLU A 112 -2.64 -0.31 -9.15
C GLU A 112 -3.68 0.81 -9.11
N LEU A 113 -4.49 0.87 -8.05
CA LEU A 113 -5.47 1.93 -7.85
C LEU A 113 -4.82 3.33 -7.86
N THR A 114 -3.67 3.46 -7.19
CA THR A 114 -2.92 4.73 -7.16
C THR A 114 -2.45 5.12 -8.56
N VAL A 115 -1.91 4.19 -9.36
CA VAL A 115 -1.53 4.42 -10.76
C VAL A 115 -2.72 4.94 -11.57
N HIS A 116 -3.90 4.32 -11.41
CA HIS A 116 -5.12 4.67 -12.16
C HIS A 116 -5.58 6.11 -11.87
N ARG A 117 -5.36 6.61 -10.65
CA ARG A 117 -5.78 7.95 -10.22
C ARG A 117 -4.76 9.04 -10.54
N LEU A 118 -3.49 8.66 -10.70
CA LEU A 118 -2.45 9.64 -10.97
C LEU A 118 -2.55 10.26 -12.38
N PRO A 119 -2.15 11.55 -12.53
CA PRO A 119 -2.00 12.17 -13.84
C PRO A 119 -0.83 11.55 -14.61
N ARG A 120 -0.87 11.67 -15.95
CA ARG A 120 0.02 10.94 -16.89
C ARG A 120 1.51 10.91 -16.54
N ARG A 121 2.09 12.03 -16.08
CA ARG A 121 3.53 12.11 -15.78
C ARG A 121 3.89 11.36 -14.49
N PRO A 122 3.32 11.69 -13.31
CA PRO A 122 3.47 10.89 -12.09
C PRO A 122 3.12 9.41 -12.25
N ARG A 123 2.08 9.12 -13.05
CA ARG A 123 1.68 7.75 -13.37
C ARG A 123 2.83 6.96 -13.98
N ARG A 124 3.45 7.46 -15.04
CA ARG A 124 4.58 6.79 -15.73
C ARG A 124 5.76 6.52 -14.81
N GLU A 125 6.05 7.44 -13.90
CA GLU A 125 7.17 7.28 -12.97
C GLU A 125 6.86 6.18 -11.94
N LEU A 126 5.63 6.13 -11.43
CA LEU A 126 5.19 5.05 -10.57
C LEU A 126 5.14 3.71 -11.31
N GLU A 127 4.59 3.66 -12.53
CA GLU A 127 4.57 2.47 -13.38
C GLU A 127 5.98 1.92 -13.64
N ALA A 128 6.96 2.78 -13.92
CA ALA A 128 8.34 2.35 -14.13
C ALA A 128 8.95 1.73 -12.87
N LEU A 129 8.64 2.29 -11.68
CA LEU A 129 9.06 1.71 -10.41
C LEU A 129 8.37 0.37 -10.15
N LEU A 130 7.07 0.28 -10.43
CA LEU A 130 6.29 -0.94 -10.25
C LEU A 130 6.72 -2.04 -11.23
N ALA A 131 7.11 -1.71 -12.45
CA ALA A 131 7.59 -2.71 -13.42
C ALA A 131 8.78 -3.52 -12.88
N GLY A 132 9.74 -2.86 -12.22
CA GLY A 132 10.87 -3.55 -11.60
C GLY A 132 10.48 -4.39 -10.38
N LEU A 133 9.48 -3.94 -9.61
CA LEU A 133 8.93 -4.73 -8.50
C LEU A 133 8.13 -5.94 -9.02
N ASP A 134 7.34 -5.74 -10.06
CA ASP A 134 6.49 -6.75 -10.68
C ASP A 134 7.32 -7.85 -11.34
N GLU A 135 8.42 -7.50 -12.00
CA GLU A 135 9.36 -8.46 -12.55
C GLU A 135 9.95 -9.36 -11.45
N GLU A 136 10.34 -8.76 -10.33
CA GLU A 136 10.91 -9.51 -9.21
C GLU A 136 9.86 -10.37 -8.48
N LEU A 137 8.66 -9.82 -8.27
CA LEU A 137 7.52 -10.58 -7.75
C LEU A 137 7.18 -11.74 -8.68
N TRP A 138 7.15 -11.52 -9.99
CA TRP A 138 6.88 -12.56 -10.97
C TRP A 138 7.91 -13.69 -10.91
N ARG A 139 9.20 -13.34 -10.78
CA ARG A 139 10.31 -14.29 -10.68
C ARG A 139 10.31 -15.08 -9.38
N ARG A 140 9.93 -14.46 -8.26
CA ARG A 140 10.07 -15.08 -6.94
C ARG A 140 8.80 -15.70 -6.40
N THR A 141 7.63 -15.40 -6.96
CA THR A 141 6.37 -16.01 -6.52
C THR A 141 5.99 -17.19 -7.40
N VAL A 142 5.45 -18.24 -6.79
CA VAL A 142 5.08 -19.45 -7.53
C VAL A 142 3.68 -19.28 -8.15
N PRO A 143 3.49 -19.54 -9.46
CA PRO A 143 2.16 -19.56 -10.07
C PRO A 143 1.27 -20.63 -9.43
N ASP A 144 0.00 -20.31 -9.19
CA ASP A 144 -0.99 -21.30 -8.73
C ASP A 144 -1.50 -22.12 -9.92
N PRO A 145 -1.22 -23.45 -9.99
CA PRO A 145 -1.70 -24.30 -11.07
C PRO A 145 -3.23 -24.44 -11.09
N PHE A 146 -3.89 -24.21 -9.96
CA PHE A 146 -5.34 -24.29 -9.80
C PHE A 146 -6.03 -22.94 -9.89
N ALA A 147 -5.32 -21.86 -10.25
CA ALA A 147 -5.90 -20.53 -10.40
C ALA A 147 -7.10 -20.51 -11.37
N HIS A 148 -7.10 -21.39 -12.38
CA HIS A 148 -8.21 -21.55 -13.33
C HIS A 148 -9.53 -22.03 -12.69
N ARG A 149 -9.46 -22.74 -11.55
CA ARG A 149 -10.63 -23.19 -10.80
C ARG A 149 -11.23 -22.09 -9.95
N GLN A 150 -10.42 -21.07 -9.62
CA GLN A 150 -10.83 -19.92 -8.85
C GLN A 150 -11.40 -18.85 -9.78
N GLN A 151 -12.51 -19.16 -10.47
CA GLN A 151 -13.15 -18.26 -11.45
C GLN A 151 -13.54 -16.90 -10.85
N HIS A 152 -13.69 -16.84 -9.53
CA HIS A 152 -14.02 -15.61 -8.79
C HIS A 152 -12.78 -14.72 -8.59
N ARG A 153 -11.57 -15.28 -8.75
CA ARG A 153 -10.29 -14.52 -8.86
C ARG A 153 -10.05 -14.10 -10.32
N GLY A 154 -11.06 -13.53 -10.96
CA GLY A 154 -10.95 -12.81 -12.22
C GLY A 154 -10.20 -11.50 -11.99
N GLY A 155 -8.90 -11.58 -11.70
CA GLY A 155 -8.07 -10.45 -11.33
C GLY A 155 -6.70 -10.48 -11.99
N ALA A 156 -5.93 -9.44 -11.72
CA ALA A 156 -4.56 -9.28 -12.18
C ALA A 156 -3.66 -10.49 -11.81
N TRP A 157 -2.53 -10.64 -12.49
CA TRP A 157 -1.72 -11.86 -12.43
C TRP A 157 -1.19 -12.20 -11.03
N TRP A 158 -1.01 -11.22 -10.14
CA TRP A 158 -0.54 -11.43 -8.77
C TRP A 158 -1.56 -12.17 -7.89
N HIS A 159 -2.85 -12.16 -8.24
CA HIS A 159 -3.90 -12.98 -7.59
C HIS A 159 -3.85 -14.46 -7.96
N ARG A 160 -3.06 -14.81 -8.99
CA ARG A 160 -2.88 -16.17 -9.52
C ARG A 160 -1.60 -16.82 -9.00
N ARG A 161 -1.15 -16.43 -7.81
CA ARG A 161 0.04 -16.96 -7.13
C ARG A 161 -0.36 -17.81 -5.94
N LEU A 162 0.49 -18.79 -5.62
CA LEU A 162 0.28 -19.67 -4.48
C LEU A 162 0.42 -18.91 -3.16
N TYR A 163 -0.56 -19.14 -2.29
CA TYR A 163 -0.46 -18.73 -0.89
C TYR A 163 0.09 -19.88 -0.04
N ASP A 164 0.86 -19.54 0.99
CA ASP A 164 1.48 -20.47 1.95
C ASP A 164 0.46 -21.43 2.61
N LEU A 165 -0.80 -21.00 2.67
CA LEU A 165 -1.91 -21.71 3.29
C LEU A 165 -2.72 -22.56 2.30
N ASP A 166 -2.48 -22.40 0.99
CA ASP A 166 -3.14 -23.20 -0.05
C ASP A 166 -2.53 -24.62 -0.12
N HIS A 167 -1.49 -24.93 0.68
CA HIS A 167 -0.88 -26.26 0.80
C HIS A 167 -1.64 -27.22 1.75
N LEU A 168 -2.71 -26.77 2.40
CA LEU A 168 -3.52 -27.57 3.34
C LEU A 168 -4.84 -28.09 2.73
N LEU A 169 -5.01 -27.99 1.42
CA LEU A 169 -6.17 -28.50 0.66
C LEU A 169 -5.71 -29.46 -0.44
#